data_AF-A0A7W2I731-F1
#
_entry.id   AF-A0A7W2I731-F1
#
_cell.length_a   1.000
_cell.length_b   1.000
_cell.length_c   1.000
_cell.angle_alpha   90.00
_cell.angle_beta   90.00
_cell.angle_gamma   90.00
#
_symmetry.space_group_name_H-M   'P 1'
#
loop_
_entity.id
_entity.type
_entity.pdbx_description
1 polymer ?
#
loop_
_entity_poly.entity_id
_entity_poly.type
_entity_poly.pdbx_seq_one_letter_code
_entity_poly.pdbx_strand_id
1 'polypeptide(L)'
;MTYARQANGLILMLIGAALAACGGGADEHAGASGTRLLGLSATSADASCPAWVASQVYTAGNCVTYQDQAYTAKWWTQGNVPGTEQWGPWQESTVTPTPTPTPTPTPTPTPTPTPTGGREIGSYFAQWGVYGRGYEVADIHTTQTPVAGVMTSVADQLTFINYAFGNIYAKNGGYECDMVTRMETGNDNPPPADAGTGGDAYADYQRQPARTVDGKTIAWDAPLTGNFAQLKLLKAAHPKLKVFISLGGWTWSKYFSAAAKTDALRKQLARSCVKQFIAGDLPLQDGRGGPGAAKGVFDGIDIDWEYPGGGGQPYNTVDAANDKHNFTLLMAEFRAQLDAQGAADGKRYALTAAIGAGAEKIAQTEPALYSQYMDWVNLMSYDFHGAWEGSTNFHAPLYHDPADPATGVLAKYNTNDAITALVAAGMPRNKIVLGVPFYGRGWKGVPAGPSGDGLYQAATGGASGTYEAGIDDYKVLVNKAGTRWYHPVTKQLFLYTASGEWWSYDDPTVIATKMQYMRDQGLGGAFSWELDGDASGTLTSAVWLGR
;
A
#
# COMPACT_ATOMS: atom_id res chain seq x y z
N MET A 1 -29.38 48.47 -27.00
CA MET A 1 -27.98 48.72 -26.65
C MET A 1 -27.33 47.38 -26.38
N THR A 2 -26.40 47.04 -27.25
CA THR A 2 -25.64 45.80 -27.40
C THR A 2 -24.59 45.66 -26.30
N TYR A 3 -24.35 44.45 -25.75
CA TYR A 3 -22.98 43.95 -25.52
C TYR A 3 -22.94 42.42 -25.42
N ALA A 4 -21.93 41.89 -26.12
CA ALA A 4 -21.59 40.51 -26.46
C ALA A 4 -21.51 39.49 -25.29
N ARG A 5 -22.00 38.26 -25.56
CA ARG A 5 -21.49 37.03 -24.94
C ARG A 5 -20.37 36.48 -25.83
N GLN A 6 -19.14 36.45 -25.31
CA GLN A 6 -18.08 35.63 -25.89
C GLN A 6 -18.19 34.22 -25.28
N ALA A 7 -18.48 33.25 -26.14
CA ALA A 7 -18.20 31.86 -25.91
C ALA A 7 -16.75 31.61 -26.33
N ASN A 8 -15.93 31.04 -25.44
CA ASN A 8 -14.68 30.39 -25.81
C ASN A 8 -14.81 28.92 -25.42
N GLY A 9 -15.03 28.08 -26.42
CA GLY A 9 -14.66 26.67 -26.37
C GLY A 9 -13.20 26.50 -26.75
N LEU A 10 -12.54 25.49 -26.16
CA LEU A 10 -11.25 24.87 -26.50
C LEU A 10 -10.94 23.94 -25.29
N ILE A 11 -10.51 22.67 -25.34
CA ILE A 11 -10.06 21.74 -26.38
C ILE A 11 -10.44 20.33 -25.92
N LEU A 12 -11.03 19.57 -26.83
CA LEU A 12 -11.09 18.11 -26.82
C LEU A 12 -9.92 17.64 -27.70
N MET A 13 -8.88 16.99 -27.17
CA MET A 13 -7.96 16.16 -27.96
C MET A 13 -7.30 15.08 -27.11
N LEU A 14 -7.47 13.84 -27.56
CA LEU A 14 -6.73 12.63 -27.25
C LEU A 14 -5.26 12.72 -27.71
N ILE A 15 -4.37 12.04 -26.99
CA ILE A 15 -3.14 11.29 -27.38
C ILE A 15 -2.66 10.70 -26.01
N GLY A 16 -2.48 9.41 -25.77
CA GLY A 16 -1.81 8.41 -26.59
C GLY A 16 -0.33 8.34 -26.18
N ALA A 17 0.00 7.72 -25.04
CA ALA A 17 1.38 7.37 -24.70
C ALA A 17 1.51 5.84 -24.70
N ALA A 18 2.27 5.35 -25.68
CA ALA A 18 2.61 3.95 -25.88
C ALA A 18 4.07 3.72 -25.52
N LEU A 19 4.33 2.53 -24.97
CA LEU A 19 5.57 1.74 -24.97
C LEU A 19 6.89 2.41 -24.52
N ALA A 20 7.45 1.87 -23.43
CA ALA A 20 8.83 1.39 -23.43
C ALA A 20 8.97 0.15 -22.52
N ALA A 21 9.23 -0.99 -23.17
CA ALA A 21 9.66 -2.25 -22.59
C ALA A 21 11.14 -2.52 -22.99
N CYS A 22 11.78 -3.43 -22.25
CA CYS A 22 13.14 -4.00 -22.41
C CYS A 22 14.29 -3.13 -21.86
N GLY A 23 15.29 -3.66 -21.16
CA GLY A 23 15.63 -5.04 -20.79
C GLY A 23 17.01 -5.03 -20.13
N GLY A 24 17.17 -5.78 -19.04
CA GLY A 24 18.46 -6.00 -18.39
C GLY A 24 19.33 -6.97 -19.18
N GLY A 25 20.60 -6.62 -19.36
CA GLY A 25 21.64 -7.49 -19.91
C GLY A 25 22.59 -7.96 -18.80
N ALA A 26 22.97 -9.23 -18.88
CA ALA A 26 23.75 -9.97 -17.89
C ALA A 26 25.21 -9.50 -17.74
N ASP A 27 25.71 -9.62 -16.51
CA ASP A 27 27.13 -9.51 -16.14
C ASP A 27 27.86 -10.85 -16.30
N GLU A 28 29.12 -10.81 -16.76
CA GLU A 28 30.16 -11.78 -16.40
C GLU A 28 31.49 -11.08 -16.03
N HIS A 29 31.95 -11.39 -14.81
CA HIS A 29 33.32 -11.55 -14.30
C HIS A 29 34.43 -10.50 -14.51
N ALA A 30 34.94 -9.95 -13.39
CA ALA A 30 36.28 -10.24 -12.85
C ALA A 30 36.55 -9.45 -11.53
N GLY A 31 37.21 -10.09 -10.57
CA GLY A 31 37.37 -9.58 -9.20
C GLY A 31 38.54 -8.62 -8.97
N ALA A 32 38.50 -7.95 -7.82
CA ALA A 32 39.68 -7.48 -7.09
C ALA A 32 39.31 -7.17 -5.63
N SER A 33 40.08 -7.74 -4.70
CA SER A 33 40.08 -7.42 -3.27
C SER A 33 40.50 -5.96 -3.03
N GLY A 34 39.80 -5.26 -2.14
CA GLY A 34 40.16 -3.91 -1.71
C GLY A 34 39.58 -3.56 -0.34
N THR A 35 40.46 -3.47 0.65
CA THR A 35 40.23 -3.22 2.07
C THR A 35 39.48 -1.90 2.35
N ARG A 36 38.47 -1.95 3.23
CA ARG A 36 37.72 -0.80 3.74
C ARG A 36 38.62 0.14 4.57
N LEU A 37 38.70 1.41 4.19
CA LEU A 37 39.07 2.52 5.08
C LEU A 37 37.84 3.42 5.27
N LEU A 38 37.29 3.43 6.49
CA LEU A 38 36.26 4.38 6.91
C LEU A 38 36.96 5.64 7.44
N GLY A 39 36.91 6.72 6.66
CA GLY A 39 37.18 8.08 7.15
C GLY A 39 35.89 8.69 7.67
N LEU A 40 35.80 8.92 8.98
CA LEU A 40 34.73 9.69 9.61
C LEU A 40 35.19 11.14 9.78
N SER A 41 34.58 12.04 9.01
CA SER A 41 34.65 13.48 9.24
C SER A 41 33.70 13.87 10.37
N ALA A 42 34.20 14.67 11.30
CA ALA A 42 33.52 15.15 12.48
C ALA A 42 32.39 16.15 12.15
N THR A 43 31.23 15.97 12.76
CA THR A 43 30.29 17.05 13.04
C THR A 43 29.92 17.01 14.52
N SER A 44 30.01 18.19 15.14
CA SER A 44 29.81 18.47 16.56
C SER A 44 28.36 18.21 16.99
N ALA A 45 28.18 17.27 17.92
CA ALA A 45 26.99 17.08 18.75
C ALA A 45 27.46 16.85 20.19
N ASP A 46 26.72 17.37 21.18
CA ASP A 46 26.98 17.25 22.62
C ASP A 46 27.43 15.83 23.01
N ALA A 47 28.74 15.67 23.20
CA ALA A 47 29.37 14.37 23.37
C ALA A 47 29.31 13.94 24.84
N SER A 48 28.25 13.23 25.22
CA SER A 48 28.28 12.39 26.42
C SER A 48 29.17 11.17 26.15
N CYS A 49 30.11 10.88 27.06
CA CYS A 49 31.04 9.77 26.90
C CYS A 49 30.34 8.41 27.12
N PRO A 50 30.48 7.43 26.21
CA PRO A 50 29.84 6.12 26.32
C PRO A 50 30.34 5.35 27.55
N ALA A 51 29.55 4.40 28.08
CA ALA A 51 29.97 3.57 29.21
C ALA A 51 31.20 2.71 28.86
N TRP A 52 32.13 2.56 29.81
CA TRP A 52 33.32 1.72 29.62
C TRP A 52 32.96 0.23 29.46
N VAL A 53 33.63 -0.44 28.51
CA VAL A 53 33.44 -1.85 28.18
C VAL A 53 34.79 -2.56 28.19
N ALA A 54 34.95 -3.57 29.04
CA ALA A 54 36.22 -4.26 29.25
C ALA A 54 36.81 -4.89 27.97
N SER A 55 35.97 -5.40 27.07
CA SER A 55 36.40 -6.04 25.83
C SER A 55 36.74 -5.07 24.71
N GLN A 56 36.43 -3.78 24.86
CA GLN A 56 36.66 -2.77 23.83
C GLN A 56 38.09 -2.21 23.91
N VAL A 57 38.68 -1.97 22.75
CA VAL A 57 39.97 -1.27 22.62
C VAL A 57 39.72 0.24 22.62
N TYR A 58 40.47 0.95 23.43
CA TYR A 58 40.49 2.41 23.49
C TYR A 58 41.87 2.94 23.12
N THR A 59 41.92 4.07 22.43
CA THR A 59 43.13 4.78 22.03
C THR A 59 43.15 6.17 22.64
N ALA A 60 44.30 6.85 22.57
CA ALA A 60 44.47 8.17 23.17
C ALA A 60 43.36 9.15 22.73
N GLY A 61 42.70 9.79 23.69
CA GLY A 61 41.60 10.73 23.46
C GLY A 61 40.19 10.12 23.42
N ASN A 62 40.04 8.79 23.42
CA ASN A 62 38.72 8.19 23.60
C ASN A 62 38.22 8.45 25.03
N CYS A 63 36.98 8.90 25.17
CA CYS A 63 36.36 9.13 26.47
C CYS A 63 35.30 8.07 26.80
N VAL A 64 35.17 7.74 28.08
CA VAL A 64 34.20 6.78 28.61
C VAL A 64 33.62 7.27 29.94
N THR A 65 32.45 6.76 30.32
CA THR A 65 31.89 6.89 31.68
C THR A 65 32.07 5.59 32.46
N TYR A 66 32.53 5.70 33.71
CA TYR A 66 32.64 4.58 34.65
C TYR A 66 32.38 5.10 36.07
N GLN A 67 31.47 4.46 36.81
CA GLN A 67 31.04 4.89 38.16
C GLN A 67 30.67 6.39 38.23
N ASP A 68 29.87 6.86 37.27
CA ASP A 68 29.40 8.25 37.15
C ASP A 68 30.51 9.32 36.98
N GLN A 69 31.75 8.90 36.70
CA GLN A 69 32.85 9.78 36.33
C GLN A 69 33.27 9.57 34.88
N ALA A 70 33.67 10.65 34.22
CA ALA A 70 34.20 10.61 32.87
C ALA A 70 35.72 10.40 32.88
N TYR A 71 36.22 9.50 32.04
CA TYR A 71 37.64 9.22 31.88
C TYR A 71 38.05 9.32 30.42
N THR A 72 39.24 9.83 30.16
CA THR A 72 39.86 9.88 28.84
C THR A 72 41.08 8.96 28.82
N ALA A 73 41.19 8.12 27.80
CA ALA A 73 42.34 7.25 27.59
C ALA A 73 43.57 8.09 27.19
N LYS A 74 44.71 7.87 27.87
CA LYS A 74 45.98 8.54 27.59
C LYS A 74 46.76 7.87 26.46
N TRP A 75 46.58 6.57 26.27
CA TRP A 75 47.17 5.75 25.22
C TRP A 75 46.34 4.48 25.01
N TRP A 76 46.81 3.56 24.17
CA TRP A 76 46.13 2.31 23.87
C TRP A 76 45.85 1.49 25.14
N THR A 77 44.62 1.01 25.30
CA THR A 77 44.23 0.11 26.40
C THR A 77 43.06 -0.79 26.01
N GLN A 78 43.01 -1.97 26.61
CA GLN A 78 41.88 -2.90 26.58
C GLN A 78 41.83 -3.63 27.92
N GLY A 79 40.67 -3.70 28.55
CA GLY A 79 40.48 -4.41 29.82
C GLY A 79 40.95 -3.68 31.08
N ASN A 80 41.75 -2.61 31.01
CA ASN A 80 42.10 -1.80 32.19
C ASN A 80 40.88 -0.99 32.65
N VAL A 81 40.51 -1.10 33.92
CA VAL A 81 39.35 -0.41 34.51
C VAL A 81 39.72 1.07 34.79
N PRO A 82 38.88 2.05 34.40
CA PRO A 82 39.13 3.45 34.73
C PRO A 82 39.14 3.70 36.25
N GLY A 83 40.09 4.53 36.73
CA GLY A 83 40.18 4.94 38.13
C GLY A 83 40.84 3.93 39.10
N THR A 84 41.18 2.71 38.67
CA THR A 84 41.76 1.69 39.57
C THR A 84 43.29 1.69 39.66
N GLU A 85 43.96 2.31 38.69
CA GLU A 85 45.42 2.31 38.56
C GLU A 85 45.97 3.74 38.64
N GLN A 86 46.78 4.04 39.67
CA GLN A 86 47.36 5.38 39.88
C GLN A 86 48.18 5.89 38.69
N TRP A 87 48.82 4.98 37.94
CA TRP A 87 49.62 5.28 36.75
C TRP A 87 49.07 4.61 35.49
N GLY A 88 47.81 4.14 35.53
CA GLY A 88 47.18 3.39 34.44
C GLY A 88 46.78 4.25 33.24
N PRO A 89 46.13 3.66 32.23
CA PRO A 89 45.89 4.31 30.94
C PRO A 89 44.76 5.37 30.98
N TRP A 90 44.00 5.49 32.07
CA TRP A 90 42.86 6.39 32.19
C TRP A 90 43.19 7.66 32.98
N GLN A 91 42.62 8.78 32.56
CA GLN A 91 42.67 10.07 33.26
C GLN A 91 41.25 10.60 33.48
N GLU A 92 40.91 10.95 34.71
CA GLU A 92 39.61 11.54 35.06
C GLU A 92 39.45 12.92 34.39
N SER A 93 38.27 13.16 33.80
CA SER A 93 37.93 14.37 33.06
C SER A 93 37.01 15.25 33.91
N THR A 94 37.27 16.55 33.99
CA THR A 94 36.55 17.51 34.88
C THR A 94 35.20 17.98 34.32
N VAL A 95 34.55 17.21 33.45
CA VAL A 95 33.24 17.56 32.87
C VAL A 95 32.13 16.95 33.72
N THR A 96 31.33 17.80 34.36
CA THR A 96 30.18 17.39 35.18
C THR A 96 29.16 16.61 34.34
N PRO A 97 28.71 15.42 34.75
CA PRO A 97 27.68 14.69 34.00
C PRO A 97 26.33 15.40 34.12
N THR A 98 25.72 15.73 32.98
CA THR A 98 24.29 16.11 32.89
C THR A 98 23.45 14.89 33.28
N PRO A 99 22.42 15.02 34.14
CA PRO A 99 21.63 13.89 34.58
C PRO A 99 20.98 13.16 33.40
N THR A 100 21.14 11.85 33.38
CA THR A 100 20.50 10.92 32.44
C THR A 100 18.98 11.15 32.46
N PRO A 101 18.33 11.47 31.32
CA PRO A 101 16.88 11.46 31.26
C PRO A 101 16.42 10.04 31.59
N THR A 102 15.61 9.89 32.62
CA THR A 102 14.87 8.66 32.87
C THR A 102 14.19 8.25 31.56
N PRO A 103 14.37 7.01 31.07
CA PRO A 103 13.63 6.58 29.89
C PRO A 103 12.15 6.73 30.22
N THR A 104 11.50 7.70 29.59
CA THR A 104 10.05 7.69 29.47
C THR A 104 9.72 6.30 28.94
N PRO A 105 8.92 5.48 29.64
CA PRO A 105 8.55 4.18 29.13
C PRO A 105 7.98 4.41 27.73
N THR A 106 8.63 3.87 26.70
CA THR A 106 7.98 3.70 25.41
C THR A 106 6.68 2.97 25.75
N PRO A 107 5.50 3.55 25.48
CA PRO A 107 4.26 2.88 25.80
C PRO A 107 4.33 1.51 25.15
N THR A 108 4.23 0.46 25.98
CA THR A 108 4.06 -0.88 25.44
C THR A 108 2.83 -0.79 24.54
N PRO A 109 2.98 -1.01 23.21
CA PRO A 109 1.85 -0.94 22.30
C PRO A 109 0.80 -1.90 22.85
N THR A 110 -0.42 -1.41 23.06
CA THR A 110 -1.50 -2.31 23.46
C THR A 110 -1.71 -3.23 22.26
N PRO A 111 -1.51 -4.56 22.40
CA PRO A 111 -1.66 -5.47 21.27
C PRO A 111 -3.06 -5.30 20.70
N THR A 112 -3.17 -5.15 19.37
CA THR A 112 -4.47 -5.05 18.71
C THR A 112 -5.31 -6.26 19.08
N PRO A 113 -6.52 -6.08 19.66
CA PRO A 113 -7.37 -7.20 20.02
C PRO A 113 -7.65 -8.02 18.77
N THR A 114 -7.63 -9.35 18.93
CA THR A 114 -8.04 -10.26 17.87
C THR A 114 -9.48 -9.91 17.44
N PRO A 115 -9.77 -9.76 16.14
CA PRO A 115 -11.14 -9.50 15.67
C PRO A 115 -12.12 -10.53 16.27
N THR A 116 -13.13 -10.05 16.99
CA THR A 116 -14.14 -10.87 17.69
C THR A 116 -15.44 -11.06 16.89
N GLY A 117 -15.42 -10.80 15.58
CA GLY A 117 -16.56 -10.94 14.67
C GLY A 117 -16.20 -11.68 13.39
N GLY A 118 -17.19 -11.96 12.53
CA GLY A 118 -17.04 -12.72 11.27
C GLY A 118 -15.97 -12.17 10.31
N ARG A 119 -15.74 -12.87 9.20
CA ARG A 119 -14.68 -12.54 8.23
C ARG A 119 -14.85 -11.14 7.65
N GLU A 120 -13.72 -10.47 7.46
CA GLU A 120 -13.65 -9.13 6.87
C GLU A 120 -13.84 -9.23 5.35
N ILE A 121 -14.77 -8.45 4.80
CA ILE A 121 -15.06 -8.42 3.36
C ILE A 121 -14.98 -6.97 2.92
N GLY A 122 -13.96 -6.61 2.13
CA GLY A 122 -13.77 -5.23 1.72
C GLY A 122 -13.44 -5.05 0.26
N SER A 123 -13.38 -3.80 -0.17
CA SER A 123 -12.95 -3.48 -1.53
C SER A 123 -12.35 -2.09 -1.59
N TYR A 124 -11.51 -1.87 -2.59
CA TYR A 124 -11.01 -0.55 -2.93
C TYR A 124 -12.03 0.25 -3.73
N PHE A 125 -12.20 1.52 -3.37
CA PHE A 125 -12.84 2.54 -4.19
C PHE A 125 -11.77 3.50 -4.68
N ALA A 126 -11.54 3.54 -5.99
CA ALA A 126 -10.65 4.52 -6.60
C ALA A 126 -11.30 5.90 -6.66
N GLN A 127 -10.61 6.88 -6.07
CA GLN A 127 -10.87 8.32 -6.13
C GLN A 127 -11.26 8.79 -7.52
N TRP A 128 -10.52 8.34 -8.56
CA TRP A 128 -10.72 8.75 -9.95
C TRP A 128 -11.85 7.99 -10.66
N GLY A 129 -12.49 7.02 -9.99
CA GLY A 129 -13.64 6.26 -10.51
C GLY A 129 -14.82 7.15 -10.94
N VAL A 130 -14.90 8.34 -10.37
CA VAL A 130 -15.99 9.30 -10.59
C VAL A 130 -15.93 10.03 -11.93
N TYR A 131 -14.82 9.92 -12.67
CA TYR A 131 -14.65 10.57 -13.97
C TYR A 131 -15.09 9.67 -15.13
N GLY A 132 -14.16 9.28 -16.01
CA GLY A 132 -14.45 8.48 -17.21
C GLY A 132 -14.96 7.06 -16.92
N ARG A 133 -14.75 6.56 -15.69
CA ARG A 133 -15.36 5.31 -15.20
C ARG A 133 -16.82 5.49 -14.82
N GLY A 134 -17.22 6.71 -14.45
CA GLY A 134 -18.59 7.06 -14.11
C GLY A 134 -19.14 6.32 -12.89
N TYR A 135 -18.27 5.88 -11.97
CA TYR A 135 -18.63 5.13 -10.77
C TYR A 135 -18.50 6.03 -9.53
N GLU A 136 -19.64 6.31 -8.91
CA GLU A 136 -19.81 7.21 -7.77
C GLU A 136 -19.95 6.41 -6.47
N VAL A 137 -19.64 7.02 -5.32
CA VAL A 137 -19.88 6.39 -4.00
C VAL A 137 -21.36 6.00 -3.82
N ALA A 138 -22.27 6.75 -4.44
CA ALA A 138 -23.69 6.44 -4.48
C ALA A 138 -24.02 5.09 -5.16
N ASP A 139 -23.17 4.61 -6.08
CA ASP A 139 -23.39 3.34 -6.77
C ASP A 139 -23.18 2.15 -5.82
N ILE A 140 -22.34 2.31 -4.79
CA ILE A 140 -22.16 1.32 -3.71
C ILE A 140 -23.45 1.17 -2.88
N HIS A 141 -24.17 2.28 -2.65
CA HIS A 141 -25.44 2.28 -1.92
C HIS A 141 -26.59 1.72 -2.76
N THR A 142 -26.63 2.10 -4.03
CA THR A 142 -27.81 1.91 -4.90
C THR A 142 -27.78 0.61 -5.70
N THR A 143 -26.58 0.09 -6.01
CA THR A 143 -26.46 -1.22 -6.67
C THR A 143 -26.84 -2.31 -5.70
N GLN A 144 -27.78 -3.16 -6.11
CA GLN A 144 -28.26 -4.27 -5.30
C GLN A 144 -28.14 -5.59 -6.06
N THR A 145 -27.77 -6.64 -5.33
CA THR A 145 -27.74 -8.01 -5.85
C THR A 145 -28.58 -8.94 -4.98
N PRO A 146 -29.12 -10.05 -5.54
CA PRO A 146 -29.88 -11.01 -4.76
C PRO A 146 -28.94 -11.85 -3.87
N VAL A 147 -28.97 -11.60 -2.56
CA VAL A 147 -28.27 -12.41 -1.56
C VAL A 147 -29.30 -13.22 -0.79
N ALA A 148 -29.26 -14.55 -0.94
CA ALA A 148 -30.24 -15.47 -0.33
C ALA A 148 -31.71 -15.07 -0.59
N GLY A 149 -32.01 -14.57 -1.79
CA GLY A 149 -33.36 -14.15 -2.20
C GLY A 149 -33.77 -12.74 -1.78
N VAL A 150 -32.88 -11.97 -1.13
CA VAL A 150 -33.12 -10.58 -0.72
C VAL A 150 -32.21 -9.65 -1.52
N MET A 151 -32.79 -8.61 -2.14
CA MET A 151 -32.02 -7.56 -2.78
C MET A 151 -31.24 -6.79 -1.71
N THR A 152 -29.92 -6.92 -1.76
CA THR A 152 -29.00 -6.39 -0.76
C THR A 152 -28.06 -5.42 -1.45
N SER A 153 -27.86 -4.22 -0.88
CA SER A 153 -26.93 -3.25 -1.46
C SER A 153 -25.49 -3.79 -1.47
N VAL A 154 -24.65 -3.28 -2.37
CA VAL A 154 -23.20 -3.55 -2.34
C VAL A 154 -22.62 -3.09 -1.00
N ALA A 155 -23.07 -1.94 -0.48
CA ALA A 155 -22.63 -1.43 0.83
C ALA A 155 -22.92 -2.39 2.01
N ASP A 156 -24.08 -3.06 2.01
CA ASP A 156 -24.45 -4.05 3.04
C ASP A 156 -23.71 -5.39 2.89
N GLN A 157 -23.00 -5.58 1.78
CA GLN A 157 -22.15 -6.74 1.49
C GLN A 157 -20.66 -6.46 1.80
N LEU A 158 -20.34 -5.31 2.38
CA LEU A 158 -18.97 -4.92 2.75
C LEU A 158 -18.88 -4.65 4.26
N THR A 159 -17.76 -5.05 4.86
CA THR A 159 -17.36 -4.67 6.22
C THR A 159 -16.43 -3.46 6.22
N PHE A 160 -15.64 -3.27 5.16
CA PHE A 160 -14.80 -2.08 4.97
C PHE A 160 -14.66 -1.63 3.51
N ILE A 161 -14.30 -0.37 3.32
CA ILE A 161 -13.83 0.19 2.04
C ILE A 161 -12.44 0.80 2.26
N ASN A 162 -11.48 0.47 1.40
CA ASN A 162 -10.24 1.22 1.26
C ASN A 162 -10.46 2.32 0.22
N TYR A 163 -10.37 3.57 0.63
CA TYR A 163 -10.41 4.71 -0.29
C TYR A 163 -9.01 4.93 -0.88
N ALA A 164 -8.87 4.67 -2.18
CA ALA A 164 -7.64 4.82 -2.93
C ALA A 164 -7.60 6.20 -3.61
N PHE A 165 -6.61 7.06 -3.39
CA PHE A 165 -5.55 6.96 -2.40
C PHE A 165 -5.31 8.32 -1.73
N GLY A 166 -4.72 8.32 -0.54
CA GLY A 166 -4.01 9.46 0.00
C GLY A 166 -2.53 9.40 -0.39
N ASN A 167 -1.87 10.56 -0.42
CA ASN A 167 -0.46 10.65 -0.82
C ASN A 167 0.40 11.34 0.27
N ILE A 168 1.71 11.10 0.20
CA ILE A 168 2.75 11.61 1.07
C ILE A 168 3.59 12.62 0.28
N TYR A 169 3.91 13.76 0.90
CA TYR A 169 4.67 14.83 0.27
C TYR A 169 5.86 15.22 1.13
N ALA A 170 6.98 15.57 0.49
CA ALA A 170 8.08 16.23 1.16
C ALA A 170 7.63 17.63 1.62
N LYS A 171 7.58 17.84 2.94
CA LYS A 171 7.02 19.06 3.56
C LYS A 171 7.66 19.33 4.91
N ASN A 172 7.87 20.59 5.25
CA ASN A 172 8.42 21.02 6.55
C ASN A 172 9.74 20.31 6.93
N GLY A 173 10.61 20.05 5.96
CA GLY A 173 11.88 19.34 6.21
C GLY A 173 11.76 17.83 6.47
N GLY A 174 10.57 17.26 6.33
CA GLY A 174 10.31 15.82 6.42
C GLY A 174 9.23 15.40 5.43
N TYR A 175 8.35 14.49 5.84
CA TYR A 175 7.30 13.92 4.98
C TYR A 175 5.97 13.92 5.71
N GLU A 176 4.92 14.39 5.03
CA GLU A 176 3.60 14.56 5.61
C GLU A 176 2.53 14.09 4.62
N CYS A 177 1.41 13.57 5.14
CA CYS A 177 0.19 13.50 4.34
C CYS A 177 -0.29 14.92 4.04
N ASP A 178 -0.69 15.13 2.79
CA ASP A 178 -1.32 16.37 2.33
C ASP A 178 -2.32 16.03 1.23
N MET A 179 -3.03 17.04 0.73
CA MET A 179 -3.94 16.87 -0.39
C MET A 179 -3.68 17.99 -1.40
N VAL A 180 -3.47 17.63 -2.65
CA VAL A 180 -3.29 18.58 -3.76
C VAL A 180 -4.24 18.22 -4.89
N THR A 181 -4.51 19.15 -5.80
CA THR A 181 -5.11 18.85 -7.09
C THR A 181 -4.04 18.99 -8.16
N ARG A 182 -3.42 17.86 -8.52
CA ARG A 182 -2.33 17.79 -9.51
C ARG A 182 -2.36 16.45 -10.23
N MET A 183 -2.33 16.51 -11.55
CA MET A 183 -2.21 15.32 -12.40
C MET A 183 -0.91 14.57 -12.07
N GLU A 184 -1.02 13.25 -12.00
CA GLU A 184 0.13 12.37 -11.90
C GLU A 184 0.86 12.30 -13.25
N THR A 185 2.17 12.55 -13.24
CA THR A 185 2.99 12.62 -14.47
C THR A 185 3.51 11.25 -14.90
N GLY A 186 3.38 10.22 -14.06
CA GLY A 186 3.63 8.84 -14.44
C GLY A 186 5.11 8.45 -14.44
N ASN A 187 5.47 7.43 -15.21
CA ASN A 187 6.78 6.79 -15.17
C ASN A 187 7.52 6.83 -16.52
N ASP A 188 7.50 7.99 -17.21
CA ASP A 188 8.31 8.20 -18.40
C ASP A 188 9.80 7.85 -18.14
N ASN A 189 10.60 7.66 -19.19
CA ASN A 189 12.01 7.33 -19.05
C ASN A 189 12.92 8.45 -19.62
N PRO A 190 13.64 9.22 -18.77
CA PRO A 190 13.67 9.15 -17.31
C PRO A 190 12.38 9.70 -16.67
N PRO A 191 12.05 9.29 -15.43
CA PRO A 191 10.83 9.77 -14.78
C PRO A 191 10.82 11.29 -14.60
N PRO A 192 9.67 11.95 -14.78
CA PRO A 192 9.52 13.37 -14.46
C PRO A 192 9.86 13.64 -12.99
N ALA A 193 10.41 14.81 -12.70
CA ALA A 193 10.83 15.15 -11.34
C ALA A 193 9.68 15.12 -10.32
N ASP A 194 8.47 15.42 -10.78
CA ASP A 194 7.23 15.44 -10.01
C ASP A 194 6.43 14.12 -10.08
N ALA A 195 6.95 13.08 -10.74
CA ALA A 195 6.36 11.74 -10.73
C ALA A 195 6.13 11.25 -9.30
N GLY A 196 5.02 10.57 -9.06
CA GLY A 196 4.62 10.07 -7.74
C GLY A 196 4.17 11.16 -6.76
N THR A 197 3.96 12.39 -7.24
CA THR A 197 3.49 13.51 -6.41
C THR A 197 2.13 14.06 -6.86
N GLY A 198 1.37 13.30 -7.63
CA GLY A 198 -0.02 13.62 -7.97
C GLY A 198 -0.95 13.67 -6.76
N GLY A 199 -2.20 14.08 -6.98
CA GLY A 199 -3.27 14.11 -5.99
C GLY A 199 -4.56 14.66 -6.60
N ASP A 200 -5.73 14.32 -6.04
CA ASP A 200 -7.01 14.84 -6.52
C ASP A 200 -7.95 15.27 -5.39
N ALA A 201 -7.50 16.30 -4.66
CA ALA A 201 -8.31 16.98 -3.66
C ALA A 201 -9.65 17.48 -4.24
N TYR A 202 -9.73 17.70 -5.55
CA TYR A 202 -10.95 18.08 -6.22
C TYR A 202 -12.01 16.97 -6.16
N ALA A 203 -11.68 15.74 -6.56
CA ALA A 203 -12.57 14.59 -6.41
C ALA A 203 -12.94 14.30 -4.95
N ASP A 204 -11.97 14.45 -4.06
CA ASP A 204 -12.09 14.07 -2.66
C ASP A 204 -13.10 14.93 -1.90
N TYR A 205 -12.98 16.26 -1.98
CA TYR A 205 -13.79 17.15 -1.14
C TYR A 205 -14.24 18.46 -1.78
N GLN A 206 -13.99 18.71 -3.07
CA GLN A 206 -14.35 19.98 -3.72
C GLN A 206 -15.46 19.87 -4.77
N ARG A 207 -15.47 18.78 -5.53
CA ARG A 207 -16.44 18.58 -6.61
C ARG A 207 -17.86 18.37 -6.09
N GLN A 208 -18.83 18.76 -6.90
CA GLN A 208 -20.22 18.34 -6.72
C GLN A 208 -20.42 16.95 -7.34
N PRO A 209 -20.80 15.92 -6.56
CA PRO A 209 -21.03 14.59 -7.11
C PRO A 209 -22.18 14.55 -8.11
N ALA A 210 -22.06 13.75 -9.17
CA ALA A 210 -23.13 13.59 -10.16
C ALA A 210 -24.32 12.79 -9.59
N ARG A 211 -24.03 11.86 -8.67
CA ARG A 211 -25.00 11.11 -7.88
C ARG A 211 -24.61 11.16 -6.42
N THR A 212 -25.58 11.37 -5.54
CA THR A 212 -25.38 11.41 -4.10
C THR A 212 -26.08 10.25 -3.41
N VAL A 213 -25.49 9.77 -2.32
CA VAL A 213 -25.96 8.60 -1.55
C VAL A 213 -27.39 8.81 -1.04
N ASP A 214 -27.72 10.02 -0.59
CA ASP A 214 -29.04 10.36 -0.05
C ASP A 214 -29.97 11.03 -1.09
N GLY A 215 -29.54 11.13 -2.34
CA GLY A 215 -30.28 11.76 -3.43
C GLY A 215 -30.45 13.28 -3.29
N LYS A 216 -29.74 13.94 -2.36
CA LYS A 216 -29.84 15.39 -2.15
C LYS A 216 -28.67 16.13 -2.78
N THR A 217 -28.90 17.38 -3.13
CA THR A 217 -27.83 18.30 -3.54
C THR A 217 -27.02 18.73 -2.33
N ILE A 218 -25.71 18.90 -2.51
CA ILE A 218 -24.84 19.43 -1.47
C ILE A 218 -24.87 20.96 -1.55
N ALA A 219 -24.98 21.63 -0.40
CA ALA A 219 -24.94 23.09 -0.34
C ALA A 219 -23.64 23.63 -0.98
N TRP A 220 -23.76 24.75 -1.70
CA TRP A 220 -22.64 25.30 -2.48
C TRP A 220 -21.48 25.74 -1.58
N ASP A 221 -21.75 26.14 -0.33
CA ASP A 221 -20.81 26.60 0.69
C ASP A 221 -20.45 25.52 1.73
N ALA A 222 -20.84 24.25 1.50
CA ALA A 222 -20.53 23.18 2.43
C ALA A 222 -19.00 22.98 2.60
N PRO A 223 -18.47 22.86 3.83
CA PRO A 223 -17.03 22.68 4.03
C PRO A 223 -16.51 21.33 3.51
N LEU A 224 -17.39 20.35 3.27
CA LEU A 224 -17.07 19.04 2.74
C LEU A 224 -18.03 18.67 1.60
N THR A 225 -17.48 18.31 0.44
CA THR A 225 -18.24 17.79 -0.71
C THR A 225 -17.55 16.53 -1.26
N GLY A 226 -17.65 16.26 -2.56
CA GLY A 226 -16.91 15.18 -3.23
C GLY A 226 -17.14 13.80 -2.62
N ASN A 227 -16.18 12.92 -2.83
CA ASN A 227 -16.21 11.54 -2.36
C ASN A 227 -16.29 11.46 -0.84
N PHE A 228 -15.59 12.33 -0.10
CA PHE A 228 -15.55 12.29 1.36
C PHE A 228 -16.91 12.59 1.99
N ALA A 229 -17.65 13.57 1.46
CA ALA A 229 -19.03 13.81 1.90
C ALA A 229 -19.92 12.59 1.63
N GLN A 230 -19.76 11.96 0.46
CA GLN A 230 -20.57 10.79 0.12
C GLN A 230 -20.22 9.55 0.96
N LEU A 231 -18.95 9.32 1.30
CA LEU A 231 -18.54 8.25 2.21
C LEU A 231 -19.11 8.45 3.61
N LYS A 232 -19.16 9.69 4.09
CA LYS A 232 -19.80 10.02 5.38
C LYS A 232 -21.30 9.71 5.36
N LEU A 233 -22.00 10.02 4.28
CA LEU A 233 -23.41 9.67 4.08
C LEU A 233 -23.61 8.15 3.96
N LEU A 234 -22.73 7.47 3.23
CA LEU A 234 -22.76 6.02 3.06
C LEU A 234 -22.66 5.30 4.41
N LYS A 235 -21.71 5.70 5.26
CA LYS A 235 -21.59 5.14 6.62
C LYS A 235 -22.79 5.46 7.50
N ALA A 236 -23.42 6.62 7.34
CA ALA A 236 -24.63 6.94 8.08
C ALA A 236 -25.80 6.02 7.68
N ALA A 237 -25.90 5.65 6.40
CA ALA A 237 -26.87 4.67 5.90
C ALA A 237 -26.52 3.22 6.28
N HIS A 238 -25.22 2.90 6.36
CA HIS A 238 -24.69 1.57 6.65
C HIS A 238 -23.74 1.61 7.86
N PRO A 239 -24.25 1.70 9.10
CA PRO A 239 -23.44 1.99 10.29
C PRO A 239 -22.43 0.90 10.69
N LYS A 240 -22.47 -0.28 10.03
CA LYS A 240 -21.48 -1.35 10.22
C LYS A 240 -20.29 -1.24 9.26
N LEU A 241 -20.42 -0.46 8.20
CA LEU A 241 -19.38 -0.25 7.20
C LEU A 241 -18.29 0.66 7.74
N LYS A 242 -17.03 0.22 7.64
CA LYS A 242 -15.85 1.03 7.96
C LYS A 242 -15.25 1.60 6.68
N VAL A 243 -14.60 2.75 6.78
CA VAL A 243 -13.86 3.32 5.64
C VAL A 243 -12.44 3.66 6.08
N PHE A 244 -11.44 3.22 5.33
CA PHE A 244 -10.04 3.51 5.59
C PHE A 244 -9.47 4.35 4.46
N ILE A 245 -8.64 5.34 4.79
CA ILE A 245 -7.83 6.01 3.77
C ILE A 245 -6.64 5.09 3.47
N SER A 246 -6.49 4.67 2.22
CA SER A 246 -5.29 3.94 1.78
C SER A 246 -4.24 4.94 1.33
N LEU A 247 -3.07 4.90 1.96
CA LEU A 247 -1.95 5.78 1.63
C LEU A 247 -1.02 5.07 0.64
N GLY A 248 -0.75 5.70 -0.49
CA GLY A 248 0.19 5.20 -1.48
C GLY A 248 -0.45 4.47 -2.66
N GLY A 249 -0.25 3.15 -2.71
CA GLY A 249 -0.45 2.33 -3.90
C GLY A 249 0.75 2.41 -4.86
N TRP A 250 0.64 1.72 -6.00
CA TRP A 250 1.70 1.59 -7.00
C TRP A 250 2.42 2.90 -7.34
N THR A 251 1.66 3.97 -7.60
CA THR A 251 2.19 5.25 -8.09
C THR A 251 2.58 6.23 -6.98
N TRP A 252 1.90 6.20 -5.83
CA TRP A 252 2.14 7.19 -4.75
C TRP A 252 2.97 6.65 -3.59
N SER A 253 3.67 5.53 -3.81
CA SER A 253 4.63 4.97 -2.87
C SER A 253 5.98 5.70 -2.80
N LYS A 254 6.14 6.81 -3.55
CA LYS A 254 7.43 7.50 -3.76
C LYS A 254 8.22 7.76 -2.49
N TYR A 255 7.57 8.26 -1.44
CA TYR A 255 8.26 8.80 -0.27
C TYR A 255 8.23 7.90 0.97
N PHE A 256 7.66 6.70 0.91
CA PHE A 256 7.58 5.85 2.10
C PHE A 256 8.95 5.49 2.68
N SER A 257 9.91 5.05 1.86
CA SER A 257 11.26 4.71 2.32
C SER A 257 11.92 5.90 3.03
N ALA A 258 11.90 7.06 2.39
CA ALA A 258 12.49 8.27 2.96
C ALA A 258 11.77 8.72 4.24
N ALA A 259 10.44 8.62 4.30
CA ALA A 259 9.64 8.96 5.47
C ALA A 259 9.81 7.98 6.63
N ALA A 260 10.09 6.72 6.34
CA ALA A 260 10.25 5.68 7.35
C ALA A 260 11.67 5.65 7.97
N LYS A 261 12.63 6.39 7.40
CA LYS A 261 14.07 6.26 7.68
C LYS A 261 14.48 6.52 9.13
N THR A 262 13.87 7.50 9.80
CA THR A 262 14.23 7.87 11.18
C THR A 262 13.00 7.96 12.06
N ASP A 263 13.19 7.88 13.38
CA ASP A 263 12.11 8.04 14.35
C ASP A 263 11.37 9.36 14.20
N ALA A 264 12.11 10.47 14.01
CA ALA A 264 11.52 11.79 13.82
C ALA A 264 10.66 11.87 12.54
N LEU A 265 11.13 11.27 11.44
CA LEU A 265 10.40 11.27 10.16
C LEU A 265 9.15 10.39 10.23
N ARG A 266 9.22 9.21 10.87
CA ARG A 266 8.04 8.35 11.12
C ARG A 266 6.98 9.07 11.93
N LYS A 267 7.38 9.71 13.03
CA LYS A 267 6.48 10.51 13.89
C LYS A 267 5.86 11.68 13.14
N GLN A 268 6.63 12.35 12.29
CA GLN A 268 6.11 13.45 11.47
C GLN A 268 5.05 12.94 10.48
N LEU A 269 5.37 11.88 9.74
CA LEU A 269 4.43 11.29 8.79
C LEU A 269 3.14 10.83 9.49
N ALA A 270 3.24 9.92 10.47
CA ALA A 270 2.08 9.33 11.12
C ALA A 270 1.18 10.39 11.78
N ARG A 271 1.78 11.37 12.49
CA ARG A 271 1.04 12.48 13.10
C ARG A 271 0.29 13.32 12.06
N SER A 272 0.93 13.63 10.93
CA SER A 272 0.29 14.42 9.87
C SER A 272 -0.88 13.69 9.23
N CYS A 273 -0.74 12.39 8.96
CA CYS A 273 -1.79 11.56 8.37
C CYS A 273 -2.98 11.36 9.32
N VAL A 274 -2.72 11.14 10.61
CA VAL A 274 -3.77 11.06 11.63
C VAL A 274 -4.48 12.41 11.76
N LYS A 275 -3.76 13.53 11.79
CA LYS A 275 -4.38 14.86 11.81
C LYS A 275 -5.28 15.09 10.58
N GLN A 276 -4.74 14.83 9.39
CA GLN A 276 -5.39 15.08 8.12
C GLN A 276 -6.68 14.24 7.96
N PHE A 277 -6.56 12.92 8.08
CA PHE A 277 -7.63 12.00 7.71
C PHE A 277 -8.47 11.51 8.89
N ILE A 278 -7.89 11.43 10.09
CA ILE A 278 -8.61 10.90 11.27
C ILE A 278 -9.26 12.02 12.07
N ALA A 279 -8.48 13.03 12.48
CA ALA A 279 -9.06 14.23 13.07
C ALA A 279 -9.89 15.04 12.04
N GLY A 280 -9.60 14.85 10.74
CA GLY A 280 -10.38 15.37 9.63
C GLY A 280 -10.01 16.82 9.27
N ASP A 281 -8.81 17.26 9.61
CA ASP A 281 -8.30 18.59 9.32
C ASP A 281 -7.84 18.67 7.87
N LEU A 282 -8.73 19.09 6.97
CA LEU A 282 -8.41 19.23 5.56
C LEU A 282 -7.74 20.59 5.26
N PRO A 283 -6.80 20.67 4.29
CA PRO A 283 -6.35 21.94 3.75
C PRO A 283 -7.54 22.76 3.24
N LEU A 284 -7.49 24.07 3.45
CA LEU A 284 -8.50 24.96 2.88
C LEU A 284 -8.18 25.16 1.39
N GLN A 285 -9.03 24.64 0.51
CA GLN A 285 -8.91 24.78 -0.95
C GLN A 285 -10.28 25.13 -1.54
N ASP A 286 -10.30 26.16 -2.38
CA ASP A 286 -11.53 26.67 -3.02
C ASP A 286 -12.70 26.90 -2.04
N GLY A 287 -12.39 27.46 -0.86
CA GLY A 287 -13.37 27.74 0.19
C GLY A 287 -13.90 26.50 0.95
N ARG A 288 -13.35 25.32 0.70
CA ARG A 288 -13.72 24.05 1.35
C ARG A 288 -12.56 23.45 2.12
N GLY A 289 -12.87 22.55 3.05
CA GLY A 289 -11.91 21.98 4.00
C GLY A 289 -11.90 22.74 5.33
N GLY A 290 -10.76 22.72 6.01
CA GLY A 290 -10.57 23.29 7.34
C GLY A 290 -10.62 22.27 8.48
N PRO A 291 -10.40 22.73 9.73
CA PRO A 291 -10.32 21.86 10.90
C PRO A 291 -11.58 21.00 11.08
N GLY A 292 -11.41 19.69 11.22
CA GLY A 292 -12.49 18.73 11.40
C GLY A 292 -13.50 18.59 10.26
N ALA A 293 -13.27 19.22 9.08
CA ALA A 293 -14.19 19.16 7.95
C ALA A 293 -14.51 17.72 7.52
N ALA A 294 -13.50 16.84 7.53
CA ALA A 294 -13.65 15.41 7.22
C ALA A 294 -13.83 14.51 8.47
N LYS A 295 -14.05 15.07 9.66
CA LYS A 295 -14.17 14.24 10.87
C LYS A 295 -15.30 13.22 10.72
N GLY A 296 -14.98 11.97 10.99
CA GLY A 296 -15.90 10.83 10.91
C GLY A 296 -16.00 10.16 9.54
N VAL A 297 -15.30 10.65 8.51
CA VAL A 297 -15.20 9.96 7.22
C VAL A 297 -14.47 8.63 7.40
N PHE A 298 -13.26 8.66 7.98
CA PHE A 298 -12.40 7.49 8.11
C PHE A 298 -12.42 6.86 9.52
N ASP A 299 -12.34 5.54 9.56
CA ASP A 299 -12.27 4.68 10.76
C ASP A 299 -10.89 4.04 10.95
N GLY A 300 -9.91 4.42 10.13
CA GLY A 300 -8.58 3.86 10.15
C GLY A 300 -7.74 4.35 8.98
N ILE A 301 -6.49 3.92 8.98
CA ILE A 301 -5.51 4.16 7.92
C ILE A 301 -5.04 2.81 7.40
N ASP A 302 -4.92 2.72 6.09
CA ASP A 302 -4.35 1.60 5.37
C ASP A 302 -3.04 2.05 4.71
N ILE A 303 -1.98 1.25 4.83
CA ILE A 303 -0.65 1.57 4.31
C ILE A 303 -0.32 0.68 3.11
N ASP A 304 -0.29 1.29 1.92
CA ASP A 304 -0.04 0.59 0.66
C ASP A 304 1.31 1.04 0.11
N TRP A 305 2.39 0.68 0.83
CA TRP A 305 3.76 0.91 0.37
C TRP A 305 4.18 -0.19 -0.60
N GLU A 306 4.36 0.18 -1.86
CA GLU A 306 4.78 -0.69 -2.95
C GLU A 306 6.20 -0.34 -3.47
N TYR A 307 7.27 -0.97 -2.97
CA TYR A 307 7.33 -1.92 -1.83
C TYR A 307 8.54 -1.61 -0.93
N PRO A 308 8.50 -1.99 0.36
CA PRO A 308 9.70 -2.01 1.20
C PRO A 308 10.83 -2.78 0.50
N GLY A 309 11.99 -2.15 0.35
CA GLY A 309 13.14 -2.75 -0.32
C GLY A 309 13.17 -2.62 -1.84
N GLY A 310 12.17 -1.98 -2.45
CA GLY A 310 12.13 -1.67 -3.89
C GLY A 310 11.25 -2.63 -4.72
N GLY A 311 11.39 -2.57 -6.04
CA GLY A 311 10.57 -3.35 -6.98
C GLY A 311 9.20 -2.73 -7.30
N GLY A 312 8.96 -1.50 -6.85
CA GLY A 312 7.85 -0.65 -7.30
C GLY A 312 8.28 0.31 -8.41
N GLN A 313 7.61 1.46 -8.49
CA GLN A 313 7.94 2.50 -9.48
C GLN A 313 9.40 2.98 -9.37
N PRO A 314 10.07 3.25 -10.51
CA PRO A 314 11.51 3.55 -10.55
C PRO A 314 11.89 4.89 -9.89
N TYR A 315 10.93 5.79 -9.72
CA TYR A 315 11.12 7.07 -9.01
C TYR A 315 10.92 6.96 -7.49
N ASN A 316 10.59 5.78 -6.97
CA ASN A 316 10.44 5.59 -5.52
C ASN A 316 11.79 5.77 -4.83
N THR A 317 11.78 6.44 -3.68
CA THR A 317 12.89 6.37 -2.73
C THR A 317 12.99 4.94 -2.21
N VAL A 318 14.20 4.41 -2.10
CA VAL A 318 14.46 3.03 -1.65
C VAL A 318 15.70 3.00 -0.78
N ASP A 319 15.60 2.32 0.37
CA ASP A 319 16.71 1.96 1.23
C ASP A 319 16.64 0.46 1.48
N ALA A 320 17.13 -0.31 0.49
CA ALA A 320 16.99 -1.77 0.48
C ALA A 320 17.60 -2.48 1.70
N ALA A 321 18.53 -1.83 2.41
CA ALA A 321 19.12 -2.37 3.62
C ALA A 321 18.23 -2.18 4.86
N ASN A 322 17.46 -1.09 4.93
CA ASN A 322 16.76 -0.67 6.14
C ASN A 322 15.23 -0.67 6.02
N ASP A 323 14.68 -0.62 4.81
CA ASP A 323 13.23 -0.54 4.57
C ASP A 323 12.46 -1.68 5.24
N LYS A 324 13.04 -2.89 5.26
CA LYS A 324 12.46 -4.05 5.94
C LYS A 324 12.11 -3.79 7.40
N HIS A 325 13.06 -3.25 8.16
CA HIS A 325 12.85 -2.94 9.57
C HIS A 325 12.09 -1.61 9.75
N ASN A 326 12.35 -0.63 8.87
CA ASN A 326 11.64 0.65 8.90
C ASN A 326 10.14 0.50 8.65
N PHE A 327 9.70 -0.47 7.85
CA PHE A 327 8.28 -0.80 7.69
C PHE A 327 7.66 -1.21 9.04
N THR A 328 8.32 -2.10 9.80
CA THR A 328 7.86 -2.51 11.14
C THR A 328 7.76 -1.32 12.10
N LEU A 329 8.79 -0.47 12.13
CA LEU A 329 8.80 0.72 12.99
C LEU A 329 7.75 1.75 12.56
N LEU A 330 7.47 1.85 11.26
CA LEU A 330 6.42 2.72 10.75
C LEU A 330 5.04 2.23 11.20
N MET A 331 4.76 0.92 11.15
CA MET A 331 3.49 0.36 11.64
C MET A 331 3.32 0.59 13.15
N ALA A 332 4.40 0.43 13.92
CA ALA A 332 4.40 0.73 15.35
C ALA A 332 4.03 2.19 15.64
N GLU A 333 4.62 3.13 14.89
CA GLU A 333 4.36 4.56 15.05
C GLU A 333 2.92 4.94 14.64
N PHE A 334 2.42 4.44 13.51
CA PHE A 334 1.02 4.68 13.12
C PHE A 334 0.04 4.14 14.17
N ARG A 335 0.29 2.94 14.72
CA ARG A 335 -0.54 2.38 15.79
C ARG A 335 -0.57 3.31 17.01
N ALA A 336 0.59 3.81 17.45
CA ALA A 336 0.69 4.72 18.58
C ALA A 336 -0.09 6.03 18.35
N GLN A 337 0.02 6.65 17.18
CA GLN A 337 -0.72 7.89 16.85
C GLN A 337 -2.22 7.65 16.75
N LEU A 338 -2.65 6.52 16.15
CA LEU A 338 -4.06 6.14 16.06
C LEU A 338 -4.67 5.83 17.44
N ASP A 339 -3.90 5.22 18.35
CA ASP A 339 -4.35 4.96 19.72
C ASP A 339 -4.47 6.25 20.52
N ALA A 340 -3.52 7.18 20.37
CA ALA A 340 -3.60 8.50 21.01
C ALA A 340 -4.83 9.30 20.53
N GLN A 341 -5.07 9.34 19.22
CA GLN A 341 -6.26 9.97 18.65
C GLN A 341 -7.55 9.24 19.06
N GLY A 342 -7.50 7.90 19.10
CA GLY A 342 -8.62 7.07 19.53
C GLY A 342 -9.02 7.27 20.99
N ALA A 343 -8.03 7.45 21.87
CA ALA A 343 -8.28 7.81 23.27
C ALA A 343 -8.94 9.18 23.39
N ALA A 344 -8.54 10.15 22.58
CA ALA A 344 -9.16 11.48 22.55
C ALA A 344 -10.61 11.45 22.02
N ASP A 345 -10.91 10.60 21.03
CA ASP A 345 -12.23 10.49 20.43
C ASP A 345 -13.14 9.44 21.09
N GLY A 346 -12.63 8.66 22.05
CA GLY A 346 -13.37 7.57 22.70
C GLY A 346 -13.69 6.39 21.77
N LYS A 347 -12.87 6.15 20.73
CA LYS A 347 -13.06 5.02 19.80
C LYS A 347 -11.73 4.47 19.30
N ARG A 348 -11.69 3.20 18.91
CA ARG A 348 -10.49 2.59 18.31
C ARG A 348 -10.49 2.80 16.79
N TYR A 349 -9.37 3.24 16.24
CA TYR A 349 -9.14 3.32 14.79
C TYR A 349 -8.34 2.11 14.28
N ALA A 350 -8.72 1.57 13.14
CA ALA A 350 -8.03 0.43 12.52
C ALA A 350 -6.70 0.86 11.86
N LEU A 351 -5.74 -0.06 11.83
CA LEU A 351 -4.54 0.04 11.02
C LEU A 351 -4.40 -1.22 10.15
N THR A 352 -4.41 -1.04 8.83
CA THR A 352 -4.25 -2.11 7.85
C THR A 352 -3.11 -1.78 6.88
N ALA A 353 -2.71 -2.75 6.05
CA ALA A 353 -1.76 -2.52 4.96
C ALA A 353 -2.02 -3.47 3.81
N ALA A 354 -1.98 -2.99 2.56
CA ALA A 354 -1.76 -3.85 1.42
C ALA A 354 -0.30 -4.24 1.29
N ILE A 355 -0.05 -5.54 1.10
CA ILE A 355 1.30 -6.08 0.97
C ILE A 355 1.41 -6.95 -0.29
N GLY A 356 2.61 -6.93 -0.88
CA GLY A 356 2.91 -7.73 -2.06
C GLY A 356 2.90 -9.24 -1.77
N ALA A 357 2.39 -10.02 -2.72
CA ALA A 357 2.25 -11.48 -2.59
C ALA A 357 3.48 -12.28 -3.04
N GLY A 358 4.46 -11.65 -3.70
CA GLY A 358 5.73 -12.29 -4.06
C GLY A 358 6.54 -12.68 -2.81
N ALA A 359 7.10 -13.90 -2.80
CA ALA A 359 7.89 -14.40 -1.67
C ALA A 359 9.12 -13.51 -1.39
N GLU A 360 9.71 -12.92 -2.42
CA GLU A 360 10.79 -11.94 -2.30
C GLU A 360 10.31 -10.63 -1.68
N LYS A 361 9.07 -10.18 -1.94
CA LYS A 361 8.50 -8.98 -1.31
C LYS A 361 8.21 -9.23 0.17
N ILE A 362 7.62 -10.38 0.48
CA ILE A 362 7.35 -10.81 1.86
C ILE A 362 8.66 -10.87 2.66
N ALA A 363 9.73 -11.39 2.07
CA ALA A 363 11.05 -11.47 2.68
C ALA A 363 11.68 -10.10 3.00
N GLN A 364 11.25 -9.02 2.32
CA GLN A 364 11.63 -7.63 2.60
C GLN A 364 10.76 -6.96 3.68
N THR A 365 9.98 -7.73 4.43
CA THR A 365 9.21 -7.25 5.58
C THR A 365 9.41 -8.17 6.79
N GLU A 366 8.85 -7.83 7.96
CA GLU A 366 8.95 -8.64 9.19
C GLU A 366 7.56 -9.02 9.74
N PRO A 367 6.80 -9.92 9.08
CA PRO A 367 5.40 -10.20 9.44
C PRO A 367 5.17 -10.60 10.90
N ALA A 368 6.05 -11.41 11.47
CA ALA A 368 6.02 -11.74 12.90
C ALA A 368 6.07 -10.51 13.82
N LEU A 369 6.79 -9.46 13.43
CA LEU A 369 6.98 -8.27 14.24
C LEU A 369 5.89 -7.23 13.99
N TYR A 370 5.56 -6.90 12.74
CA TYR A 370 4.61 -5.83 12.49
C TYR A 370 3.16 -6.25 12.71
N SER A 371 2.83 -7.55 12.63
CA SER A 371 1.44 -8.04 12.78
C SER A 371 0.80 -7.71 14.12
N GLN A 372 1.58 -7.41 15.17
CA GLN A 372 1.04 -7.01 16.48
C GLN A 372 0.39 -5.61 16.45
N TYR A 373 0.82 -4.74 15.53
CA TYR A 373 0.32 -3.37 15.37
C TYR A 373 -0.89 -3.30 14.44
N MET A 374 -1.00 -4.25 13.52
CA MET A 374 -2.03 -4.25 12.48
C MET A 374 -3.31 -4.94 12.96
N ASP A 375 -4.44 -4.51 12.43
CA ASP A 375 -5.70 -5.25 12.49
C ASP A 375 -5.63 -6.46 11.54
N TRP A 376 -5.24 -6.23 10.28
CA TRP A 376 -4.93 -7.25 9.28
C TRP A 376 -4.07 -6.69 8.15
N VAL A 377 -3.67 -7.55 7.21
CA VAL A 377 -3.07 -7.18 5.93
C VAL A 377 -3.95 -7.63 4.76
N ASN A 378 -4.05 -6.76 3.76
CA ASN A 378 -4.65 -7.03 2.46
C ASN A 378 -3.54 -7.64 1.56
N LEU A 379 -3.52 -8.97 1.40
CA LEU A 379 -2.51 -9.63 0.56
C LEU A 379 -2.88 -9.47 -0.92
N MET A 380 -2.11 -8.70 -1.68
CA MET A 380 -2.33 -8.43 -3.11
C MET A 380 -2.01 -9.67 -3.97
N SER A 381 -2.85 -10.71 -3.86
CA SER A 381 -2.73 -12.01 -4.53
C SER A 381 -3.28 -11.98 -5.96
N TYR A 382 -2.85 -10.98 -6.71
CA TYR A 382 -3.12 -10.72 -8.11
C TYR A 382 -1.91 -9.98 -8.70
N ASP A 383 -1.94 -9.68 -10.00
CA ASP A 383 -0.83 -9.08 -10.73
C ASP A 383 0.46 -9.90 -10.71
N PHE A 384 0.30 -11.22 -10.59
CA PHE A 384 1.39 -12.16 -10.69
C PHE A 384 2.00 -12.16 -12.10
N HIS A 385 1.18 -12.06 -13.13
CA HIS A 385 1.61 -12.00 -14.53
C HIS A 385 0.82 -10.97 -15.31
N GLY A 386 1.45 -10.33 -16.30
CA GLY A 386 0.81 -9.27 -17.08
C GLY A 386 1.53 -8.93 -18.37
N ALA A 387 1.01 -7.96 -19.11
CA ALA A 387 1.53 -7.56 -20.42
C ALA A 387 2.95 -6.96 -20.41
N TRP A 388 3.56 -6.79 -19.24
CA TRP A 388 5.00 -6.54 -19.10
C TRP A 388 5.85 -7.77 -19.46
N GLU A 389 5.25 -8.96 -19.51
CA GLU A 389 5.85 -10.20 -20.01
C GLU A 389 5.50 -10.44 -21.48
N GLY A 390 6.43 -11.09 -22.19
CA GLY A 390 6.28 -11.45 -23.61
C GLY A 390 5.44 -12.71 -23.87
N SER A 391 4.82 -13.30 -22.84
CA SER A 391 4.02 -14.52 -22.96
C SER A 391 2.79 -14.47 -22.05
N THR A 392 1.73 -15.17 -22.44
CA THR A 392 0.50 -15.28 -21.65
C THR A 392 0.70 -16.12 -20.40
N ASN A 393 0.15 -15.66 -19.27
CA ASN A 393 0.11 -16.40 -18.02
C ASN A 393 -1.02 -15.89 -17.10
N PHE A 394 -1.33 -16.64 -16.05
CA PHE A 394 -2.39 -16.39 -15.08
C PHE A 394 -2.05 -15.22 -14.15
N HIS A 395 -2.86 -14.16 -14.09
CA HIS A 395 -2.50 -13.00 -13.26
C HIS A 395 -2.89 -13.12 -11.78
N ALA A 396 -3.79 -14.04 -11.43
CA ALA A 396 -4.22 -14.27 -10.05
C ALA A 396 -4.48 -15.76 -9.75
N PRO A 397 -3.55 -16.68 -10.09
CA PRO A 397 -3.75 -18.11 -9.88
C PRO A 397 -3.84 -18.43 -8.38
N LEU A 398 -4.70 -19.38 -8.03
CA LEU A 398 -4.77 -19.91 -6.66
C LEU A 398 -3.58 -20.82 -6.37
N TYR A 399 -3.20 -21.67 -7.33
CA TYR A 399 -2.10 -22.64 -7.22
C TYR A 399 -1.16 -22.57 -8.44
N HIS A 400 0.07 -23.02 -8.25
CA HIS A 400 1.06 -23.18 -9.31
C HIS A 400 0.65 -24.28 -10.31
N ASP A 401 0.78 -23.99 -11.60
CA ASP A 401 0.70 -25.00 -12.66
C ASP A 401 2.09 -25.61 -12.90
N PRO A 402 2.31 -26.94 -12.78
CA PRO A 402 3.55 -27.58 -13.17
C PRO A 402 3.97 -27.36 -14.64
N ALA A 403 3.04 -26.94 -15.51
CA ALA A 403 3.33 -26.59 -16.90
C ALA A 403 3.70 -25.10 -17.10
N ASP A 404 3.65 -24.27 -16.05
CA ASP A 404 4.05 -22.86 -16.11
C ASP A 404 5.53 -22.74 -16.53
N PRO A 405 5.86 -21.96 -17.58
CA PRO A 405 7.24 -21.73 -18.00
C PRO A 405 8.03 -20.81 -17.07
N ALA A 406 7.39 -20.14 -16.10
CA ALA A 406 8.05 -19.29 -15.14
C ALA A 406 9.09 -20.07 -14.31
N THR A 407 10.21 -19.43 -14.00
CA THR A 407 11.30 -20.05 -13.23
C THR A 407 11.71 -19.19 -12.03
N GLY A 408 12.51 -19.76 -11.14
CA GLY A 408 13.02 -19.04 -9.96
C GLY A 408 11.89 -18.61 -9.03
N VAL A 409 11.88 -17.34 -8.62
CA VAL A 409 10.85 -16.81 -7.72
C VAL A 409 9.49 -16.65 -8.41
N LEU A 410 9.48 -16.42 -9.73
CA LEU A 410 8.24 -16.22 -10.50
C LEU A 410 7.39 -17.49 -10.56
N ALA A 411 8.00 -18.68 -10.50
CA ALA A 411 7.26 -19.94 -10.37
C ALA A 411 6.41 -20.02 -9.09
N LYS A 412 6.65 -19.16 -8.10
CA LYS A 412 5.89 -19.10 -6.84
C LYS A 412 4.85 -17.98 -6.83
N TYR A 413 4.60 -17.34 -7.96
CA TYR A 413 3.63 -16.26 -8.09
C TYR A 413 2.21 -16.81 -8.19
N ASN A 414 1.74 -17.37 -7.08
CA ASN A 414 0.37 -17.83 -6.88
C ASN A 414 -0.07 -17.57 -5.44
N THR A 415 -1.39 -17.55 -5.24
CA THR A 415 -2.01 -17.20 -3.96
C THR A 415 -1.61 -18.15 -2.83
N ASN A 416 -1.55 -19.46 -3.09
CA ASN A 416 -1.21 -20.46 -2.09
C ASN A 416 0.22 -20.29 -1.56
N ASP A 417 1.19 -20.12 -2.46
CA ASP A 417 2.59 -19.95 -2.06
C ASP A 417 2.83 -18.62 -1.37
N ALA A 418 2.16 -17.55 -1.80
CA ALA A 418 2.18 -16.25 -1.12
C ALA A 418 1.70 -16.36 0.34
N ILE A 419 0.54 -16.99 0.56
CA ILE A 419 -0.01 -17.19 1.90
C ILE A 419 0.89 -18.10 2.73
N THR A 420 1.43 -19.15 2.13
CA THR A 420 2.37 -20.06 2.80
C THR A 420 3.62 -19.33 3.26
N ALA A 421 4.21 -18.50 2.40
CA ALA A 421 5.38 -17.69 2.72
C ALA A 421 5.08 -16.67 3.83
N LEU A 422 3.93 -15.98 3.76
CA LEU A 422 3.52 -14.99 4.74
C LEU A 422 3.27 -15.60 6.13
N VAL A 423 2.62 -16.77 6.18
CA VAL A 423 2.42 -17.53 7.43
C VAL A 423 3.75 -18.05 7.96
N ALA A 424 4.64 -18.57 7.11
CA ALA A 424 5.97 -19.03 7.51
C ALA A 424 6.83 -17.88 8.07
N ALA A 425 6.62 -16.65 7.60
CA ALA A 425 7.24 -15.43 8.10
C ALA A 425 6.57 -14.88 9.40
N GLY A 426 5.57 -15.59 9.93
CA GLY A 426 4.96 -15.34 11.24
C GLY A 426 3.68 -14.50 11.23
N MET A 427 3.07 -14.23 10.08
CA MET A 427 1.76 -13.57 10.04
C MET A 427 0.66 -14.52 10.54
N PRO A 428 -0.17 -14.12 11.52
CA PRO A 428 -1.34 -14.90 11.92
C PRO A 428 -2.33 -15.05 10.76
N ARG A 429 -2.80 -16.28 10.49
CA ARG A 429 -3.75 -16.57 9.38
C ARG A 429 -5.01 -15.71 9.45
N ASN A 430 -5.56 -15.52 10.66
CA ASN A 430 -6.74 -14.69 10.89
C ASN A 430 -6.51 -13.17 10.71
N LYS A 431 -5.29 -12.74 10.40
CA LYS A 431 -4.94 -11.37 10.00
C LYS A 431 -4.58 -11.26 8.52
N ILE A 432 -4.76 -12.32 7.73
CA ILE A 432 -4.57 -12.30 6.28
C ILE A 432 -5.93 -12.14 5.61
N VAL A 433 -6.08 -11.13 4.76
CA VAL A 433 -7.25 -10.90 3.92
C VAL A 433 -6.84 -11.14 2.46
N LEU A 434 -7.48 -12.10 1.82
CA LEU A 434 -7.14 -12.60 0.47
C LEU A 434 -7.58 -11.60 -0.62
N GLY A 435 -6.71 -11.27 -1.56
CA GLY A 435 -7.00 -10.35 -2.66
C GLY A 435 -7.71 -11.00 -3.85
N VAL A 436 -8.73 -10.33 -4.37
CA VAL A 436 -9.53 -10.74 -5.54
C VAL A 436 -9.57 -9.61 -6.58
N PRO A 437 -9.09 -9.82 -7.81
CA PRO A 437 -9.14 -8.79 -8.85
C PRO A 437 -10.54 -8.74 -9.49
N PHE A 438 -11.12 -7.54 -9.57
CA PHE A 438 -12.34 -7.23 -10.35
C PHE A 438 -11.99 -6.73 -11.77
N TYR A 439 -10.84 -7.14 -12.26
CA TYR A 439 -10.28 -6.86 -13.58
C TYR A 439 -9.51 -8.10 -14.05
N GLY A 440 -9.07 -8.07 -15.31
CA GLY A 440 -8.16 -9.05 -15.86
C GLY A 440 -6.92 -8.42 -16.47
N ARG A 441 -5.89 -9.25 -16.66
CA ARG A 441 -4.71 -8.90 -17.46
C ARG A 441 -4.72 -9.65 -18.78
N GLY A 442 -4.28 -8.97 -19.84
CA GLY A 442 -4.41 -9.50 -21.20
C GLY A 442 -3.31 -9.14 -22.18
N TRP A 443 -3.16 -10.00 -23.18
CA TRP A 443 -2.15 -9.95 -24.23
C TRP A 443 -2.78 -10.01 -25.61
N LYS A 444 -2.12 -9.44 -26.62
CA LYS A 444 -2.53 -9.50 -28.04
C LYS A 444 -1.51 -10.18 -28.93
N GLY A 445 -1.99 -10.60 -30.10
CA GLY A 445 -1.18 -11.30 -31.10
C GLY A 445 -0.74 -12.67 -30.60
N VAL A 446 -1.56 -13.30 -29.76
CA VAL A 446 -1.30 -14.59 -29.15
C VAL A 446 -1.72 -15.68 -30.12
N PRO A 447 -0.81 -16.53 -30.62
CA PRO A 447 -1.19 -17.67 -31.44
C PRO A 447 -1.96 -18.69 -30.59
N ALA A 448 -2.81 -19.50 -31.22
CA ALA A 448 -3.67 -20.45 -30.49
C ALA A 448 -2.88 -21.56 -29.77
N GLY A 449 -1.65 -21.83 -30.21
CA GLY A 449 -0.81 -22.88 -29.64
C GLY A 449 -1.37 -24.30 -29.88
N PRO A 450 -0.73 -25.33 -29.30
CA PRO A 450 -1.13 -26.73 -29.51
C PRO A 450 -2.54 -27.07 -29.00
N SER A 451 -2.98 -26.42 -27.91
CA SER A 451 -4.29 -26.64 -27.29
C SER A 451 -5.40 -25.77 -27.87
N GLY A 452 -5.07 -24.84 -28.77
CA GLY A 452 -6.05 -23.94 -29.39
C GLY A 452 -6.56 -22.82 -28.48
N ASP A 453 -5.92 -22.59 -27.34
CA ASP A 453 -6.39 -21.75 -26.24
C ASP A 453 -5.45 -20.59 -25.88
N GLY A 454 -4.29 -20.48 -26.55
CA GLY A 454 -3.32 -19.41 -26.37
C GLY A 454 -2.60 -19.40 -25.02
N LEU A 455 -2.71 -20.47 -24.21
CA LEU A 455 -2.04 -20.57 -22.92
C LEU A 455 -0.51 -20.78 -23.09
N TYR A 456 0.28 -20.02 -22.32
CA TYR A 456 1.75 -20.01 -22.36
C TYR A 456 2.35 -19.75 -23.74
N GLN A 457 1.65 -18.97 -24.55
CA GLN A 457 2.09 -18.60 -25.90
C GLN A 457 2.72 -17.21 -25.90
N ALA A 458 3.63 -16.99 -26.84
CA ALA A 458 4.24 -15.68 -27.06
C ALA A 458 3.18 -14.64 -27.43
N ALA A 459 3.40 -13.41 -26.97
CA ALA A 459 2.54 -12.27 -27.20
C ALA A 459 3.32 -11.11 -27.83
N THR A 460 2.59 -10.20 -28.47
CA THR A 460 3.17 -9.01 -29.11
C THR A 460 2.95 -7.71 -28.31
N GLY A 461 2.33 -7.83 -27.14
CA GLY A 461 2.09 -6.74 -26.20
C GLY A 461 0.75 -6.88 -25.47
N GLY A 462 0.37 -5.83 -24.74
CA GLY A 462 -0.91 -5.77 -24.04
C GLY A 462 -2.10 -5.71 -24.98
N ALA A 463 -3.15 -6.46 -24.64
CA ALA A 463 -4.45 -6.39 -25.33
C ALA A 463 -5.10 -5.01 -25.16
N SER A 464 -6.00 -4.64 -26.07
CA SER A 464 -6.71 -3.37 -25.96
C SER A 464 -7.68 -3.41 -24.78
N GLY A 465 -7.37 -2.66 -23.74
CA GLY A 465 -8.26 -2.42 -22.59
C GLY A 465 -8.95 -1.06 -22.68
N THR A 466 -9.99 -0.88 -21.87
CA THR A 466 -10.82 0.34 -21.87
C THR A 466 -10.04 1.58 -21.42
N TYR A 467 -9.21 1.43 -20.37
CA TYR A 467 -8.46 2.54 -19.76
C TYR A 467 -6.95 2.40 -19.92
N GLU A 468 -6.44 1.17 -19.97
CA GLU A 468 -5.02 0.87 -20.09
C GLU A 468 -4.81 -0.37 -20.98
N ALA A 469 -3.75 -0.38 -21.79
CA ALA A 469 -3.42 -1.56 -22.57
C ALA A 469 -2.96 -2.71 -21.64
N GLY A 470 -3.55 -3.89 -21.82
CA GLY A 470 -3.25 -5.09 -21.06
C GLY A 470 -4.01 -5.24 -19.74
N ILE A 471 -4.97 -4.35 -19.46
CA ILE A 471 -5.86 -4.42 -18.30
C ILE A 471 -7.29 -4.08 -18.76
N ASP A 472 -8.28 -4.85 -18.34
CA ASP A 472 -9.68 -4.48 -18.58
C ASP A 472 -10.58 -4.97 -17.44
N ASP A 473 -11.67 -4.26 -17.23
CA ASP A 473 -12.56 -4.51 -16.09
C ASP A 473 -13.35 -5.80 -16.28
N TYR A 474 -13.72 -6.46 -15.17
CA TYR A 474 -14.62 -7.63 -15.22
C TYR A 474 -15.91 -7.32 -15.98
N LYS A 475 -16.52 -6.14 -15.75
CA LYS A 475 -17.75 -5.70 -16.43
C LYS A 475 -17.63 -5.67 -17.97
N VAL A 476 -16.42 -5.54 -18.50
CA VAL A 476 -16.13 -5.60 -19.94
C VAL A 476 -15.81 -7.04 -20.35
N LEU A 477 -14.90 -7.70 -19.62
CA LEU A 477 -14.41 -9.03 -19.94
C LEU A 477 -15.51 -10.11 -19.94
N VAL A 478 -16.50 -9.99 -19.05
CA VAL A 478 -17.62 -10.94 -18.97
C VAL A 478 -18.46 -10.98 -20.27
N ASN A 479 -18.52 -9.87 -21.01
CA ASN A 479 -19.27 -9.74 -22.25
C ASN A 479 -18.42 -9.95 -23.50
N LYS A 480 -17.10 -10.10 -23.35
CA LYS A 480 -16.18 -10.20 -24.47
C LYS A 480 -16.34 -11.55 -25.19
N ALA A 481 -16.39 -11.51 -26.52
CA ALA A 481 -16.55 -12.71 -27.34
C ALA A 481 -15.27 -13.54 -27.40
N GLY A 482 -15.41 -14.85 -27.21
CA GLY A 482 -14.31 -15.82 -27.23
C GLY A 482 -14.67 -17.03 -26.39
N THR A 483 -13.74 -17.97 -26.33
CA THR A 483 -13.90 -19.19 -25.54
C THR A 483 -13.27 -18.98 -24.17
N ARG A 484 -13.94 -19.46 -23.12
CA ARG A 484 -13.48 -19.37 -21.73
C ARG A 484 -13.12 -20.74 -21.21
N TRP A 485 -12.01 -20.83 -20.47
CA TRP A 485 -11.57 -22.06 -19.83
C TRP A 485 -11.28 -21.80 -18.36
N TYR A 486 -11.81 -22.69 -17.51
CA TYR A 486 -11.42 -22.77 -16.11
C TYR A 486 -10.24 -23.75 -16.00
N HIS A 487 -9.07 -23.25 -15.64
CA HIS A 487 -7.88 -24.07 -15.56
C HIS A 487 -7.91 -24.95 -14.29
N PRO A 488 -7.86 -26.29 -14.40
CA PRO A 488 -8.19 -27.19 -13.30
C PRO A 488 -7.14 -27.20 -12.18
N VAL A 489 -5.91 -26.78 -12.46
CA VAL A 489 -4.82 -26.73 -11.46
C VAL A 489 -4.80 -25.36 -10.78
N THR A 490 -4.60 -24.29 -11.56
CA THR A 490 -4.48 -22.92 -11.05
C THR A 490 -5.79 -22.35 -10.49
N LYS A 491 -6.93 -22.98 -10.82
CA LYS A 491 -8.29 -22.56 -10.45
C LYS A 491 -8.65 -21.16 -10.96
N GLN A 492 -7.96 -20.70 -12.01
CA GLN A 492 -8.21 -19.41 -12.62
C GLN A 492 -8.91 -19.56 -13.99
N LEU A 493 -9.74 -18.58 -14.32
CA LEU A 493 -10.40 -18.47 -15.61
C LEU A 493 -9.49 -17.72 -16.59
N PHE A 494 -9.55 -18.13 -17.86
CA PHE A 494 -9.01 -17.34 -18.94
C PHE A 494 -9.90 -17.37 -20.19
N LEU A 495 -9.77 -16.35 -21.03
CA LEU A 495 -10.52 -16.11 -22.25
C LEU A 495 -9.53 -16.00 -23.42
N TYR A 496 -9.78 -16.73 -24.49
CA TYR A 496 -9.08 -16.57 -25.78
C TYR A 496 -10.08 -16.15 -26.85
N THR A 497 -9.78 -15.06 -27.55
CA THR A 497 -10.66 -14.49 -28.58
C THR A 497 -10.22 -14.93 -29.97
N ALA A 498 -11.15 -14.89 -30.94
CA ALA A 498 -10.82 -15.17 -32.34
C ALA A 498 -9.83 -14.15 -32.95
N SER A 499 -9.66 -12.98 -32.32
CA SER A 499 -8.67 -11.98 -32.72
C SER A 499 -7.27 -12.22 -32.14
N GLY A 500 -7.06 -13.31 -31.40
CA GLY A 500 -5.79 -13.62 -30.77
C GLY A 500 -5.49 -12.76 -29.55
N GLU A 501 -6.52 -12.31 -28.83
CA GLU A 501 -6.35 -11.77 -27.48
C GLU A 501 -6.53 -12.89 -26.44
N TRP A 502 -5.72 -12.82 -25.39
CA TRP A 502 -5.78 -13.75 -24.27
C TRP A 502 -5.91 -12.97 -22.97
N TRP A 503 -6.86 -13.32 -22.11
CA TRP A 503 -7.19 -12.59 -20.89
C TRP A 503 -7.31 -13.56 -19.71
N SER A 504 -6.58 -13.31 -18.62
CA SER A 504 -6.77 -13.99 -17.34
C SER A 504 -7.53 -13.08 -16.38
N TYR A 505 -8.58 -13.58 -15.74
CA TYR A 505 -9.42 -12.82 -14.81
C TYR A 505 -10.22 -13.75 -13.89
N ASP A 506 -10.91 -13.20 -12.90
CA ASP A 506 -11.77 -13.94 -11.99
C ASP A 506 -13.26 -13.71 -12.33
N ASP A 507 -14.06 -14.78 -12.23
CA ASP A 507 -15.52 -14.74 -12.30
C ASP A 507 -16.13 -15.29 -11.00
N PRO A 508 -17.48 -15.31 -10.84
CA PRO A 508 -18.10 -15.85 -9.64
C PRO A 508 -17.70 -17.30 -9.30
N THR A 509 -17.38 -18.13 -10.30
CA THR A 509 -16.96 -19.53 -10.09
C THR A 509 -15.55 -19.59 -9.48
N VAL A 510 -14.63 -18.80 -10.03
CA VAL A 510 -13.26 -18.66 -9.49
C VAL A 510 -13.30 -18.08 -8.08
N ILE A 511 -14.08 -17.01 -7.87
CA ILE A 511 -14.23 -16.37 -6.56
C ILE A 511 -14.79 -17.35 -5.53
N ALA A 512 -15.83 -18.11 -5.85
CA ALA A 512 -16.37 -19.12 -4.94
C ALA A 512 -15.29 -20.16 -4.52
N THR A 513 -14.41 -20.54 -5.45
CA THR A 513 -13.27 -21.42 -5.16
C THR A 513 -12.27 -20.76 -4.22
N LYS A 514 -11.88 -19.50 -4.48
CA LYS A 514 -10.97 -18.73 -3.61
C LYS A 514 -11.57 -18.50 -2.23
N MET A 515 -12.87 -18.27 -2.12
CA MET A 515 -13.56 -18.11 -0.84
C MET A 515 -13.62 -19.42 -0.05
N GLN A 516 -13.85 -20.56 -0.71
CA GLN A 516 -13.72 -21.87 -0.05
C GLN A 516 -12.30 -22.06 0.51
N TYR A 517 -11.28 -21.78 -0.30
CA TYR A 517 -9.89 -21.84 0.13
C TYR A 517 -9.60 -20.91 1.32
N MET A 518 -10.09 -19.66 1.29
CA MET A 518 -9.96 -18.71 2.40
C MET A 518 -10.54 -19.29 3.70
N ARG A 519 -11.71 -19.94 3.64
CA ARG A 519 -12.31 -20.59 4.82
C ARG A 519 -11.47 -21.77 5.31
N ASP A 520 -11.02 -22.63 4.40
CA ASP A 520 -10.24 -23.83 4.72
C ASP A 520 -8.87 -23.49 5.32
N GLN A 521 -8.28 -22.38 4.88
CA GLN A 521 -7.01 -21.89 5.41
C GLN A 521 -7.15 -21.06 6.70
N GLY A 522 -8.37 -20.83 7.18
CA GLY A 522 -8.64 -20.05 8.38
C GLY A 522 -8.22 -18.58 8.25
N LEU A 523 -8.35 -17.99 7.06
CA LEU A 523 -7.98 -16.61 6.81
C LEU A 523 -8.99 -15.62 7.41
N GLY A 524 -8.54 -14.39 7.64
CA GLY A 524 -9.33 -13.32 8.25
C GLY A 524 -10.44 -12.78 7.35
N GLY A 525 -10.33 -12.97 6.03
CA GLY A 525 -11.31 -12.44 5.09
C GLY A 525 -10.82 -12.37 3.65
N ALA A 526 -11.52 -11.57 2.85
CA ALA A 526 -11.15 -11.26 1.47
C ALA A 526 -11.39 -9.78 1.15
N PHE A 527 -10.60 -9.25 0.22
CA PHE A 527 -10.78 -7.91 -0.31
C PHE A 527 -10.66 -7.90 -1.83
N SER A 528 -11.18 -6.87 -2.48
CA SER A 528 -11.09 -6.71 -3.94
C SER A 528 -10.51 -5.40 -4.42
N TRP A 529 -9.86 -5.45 -5.59
CA TRP A 529 -9.44 -4.30 -6.39
C TRP A 529 -10.08 -4.40 -7.78
N GLU A 530 -10.88 -3.46 -8.26
CA GLU A 530 -11.51 -2.33 -7.57
C GLU A 530 -13.01 -2.28 -7.88
N LEU A 531 -13.81 -1.61 -7.01
CA LEU A 531 -15.28 -1.69 -7.06
C LEU A 531 -15.87 -1.33 -8.42
N ASP A 532 -15.30 -0.34 -9.12
CA ASP A 532 -15.87 0.08 -10.41
C ASP A 532 -15.68 -0.96 -11.52
N GLY A 533 -14.74 -1.90 -11.36
CA GLY A 533 -14.57 -3.06 -12.24
C GLY A 533 -15.75 -4.04 -12.18
N ASP A 534 -16.51 -4.03 -11.08
CA ASP A 534 -17.73 -4.80 -10.84
C ASP A 534 -18.95 -3.89 -10.67
N ALA A 535 -19.23 -3.04 -11.66
CA ALA A 535 -20.38 -2.13 -11.65
C ALA A 535 -21.75 -2.81 -11.41
N SER A 536 -21.84 -4.13 -11.58
CA SER A 536 -23.05 -4.92 -11.33
C SER A 536 -23.19 -5.41 -9.88
N GLY A 537 -22.12 -5.39 -9.09
CA GLY A 537 -22.04 -6.01 -7.77
C GLY A 537 -21.98 -7.55 -7.78
N THR A 538 -21.83 -8.18 -8.95
CA THR A 538 -21.86 -9.64 -9.11
C THR A 538 -20.67 -10.30 -8.43
N LEU A 539 -19.46 -9.77 -8.64
CA LEU A 539 -18.26 -10.30 -8.00
C LEU A 539 -18.25 -10.00 -6.50
N THR A 540 -18.68 -8.79 -6.11
CA THR A 540 -18.83 -8.41 -4.70
C THR A 540 -19.75 -9.40 -3.98
N SER A 541 -20.86 -9.78 -4.61
CA SER A 541 -21.77 -10.77 -4.05
C SER A 541 -21.15 -12.16 -3.94
N ALA A 542 -20.36 -12.58 -4.93
CA ALA A 542 -19.64 -13.85 -4.88
C ALA A 542 -18.62 -13.89 -3.73
N VAL A 543 -17.92 -12.78 -3.46
CA VAL A 543 -17.00 -12.66 -2.30
C VAL A 543 -17.81 -12.74 -0.99
N TRP A 544 -18.89 -11.97 -0.88
CA TRP A 544 -19.73 -11.93 0.32
C TRP A 544 -20.38 -13.27 0.68
N LEU A 545 -20.92 -13.99 -0.31
CA LEU A 545 -21.53 -15.31 -0.11
C LEU A 545 -20.51 -16.35 0.35
N GLY A 546 -19.23 -16.11 0.11
CA GLY A 546 -18.13 -16.98 0.51
C GLY A 546 -17.48 -16.66 1.86
N ARG A 547 -17.99 -15.69 2.62
CA ARG A 547 -17.39 -15.31 3.92
C ARG A 547 -17.59 -16.31 5.06
#